data_AF-A0A3M1RXE9-F1
#
_entry.id   AF-A0A3M1RXE9-F1
#
_cell.length_a   1.000
_cell.length_b   1.000
_cell.length_c   1.000
_cell.angle_alpha   90.00
_cell.angle_beta   90.00
_cell.angle_gamma   90.00
#
_symmetry.space_group_name_H-M   'P 1'
#
loop_
_entity.id
_entity.type
_entity.pdbx_description
1 polymer ?
#
loop_
_entity_poly.entity_id
_entity_poly.type
_entity_poly.pdbx_seq_one_letter_code
_entity_poly.pdbx_strand_id
1 'polypeptide(L)' 'MNAATVPSFWEAYQRLPEDIKRSAKKAFDLWKNNPFHPSLRFTWINRVNRVKRGYFENPKP' A
#
# COMPACT_ATOMS: atom_id res chain seq x y z
N MET A 1 14.92 5.24 -5.49
CA MET A 1 13.83 4.27 -5.29
C MET A 1 12.65 4.69 -6.15
N ASN A 2 12.02 3.75 -6.86
CA ASN A 2 10.87 4.03 -7.71
C ASN A 2 9.60 3.53 -7.01
N ALA A 3 8.66 4.44 -6.75
CA ALA A 3 7.32 4.08 -6.30
C ALA A 3 6.48 3.68 -7.52
N ALA A 4 5.83 2.51 -7.46
CA ALA A 4 4.93 2.04 -8.50
C ALA A 4 3.47 2.22 -8.07
N THR A 5 2.65 2.77 -8.96
CA THR A 5 1.21 2.95 -8.75
C THR A 5 0.44 2.28 -9.88
N VAL A 6 -0.75 1.75 -9.59
CA VAL A 6 -1.67 1.22 -10.62
C VAL A 6 -2.63 2.32 -11.11
N PRO A 7 -3.20 2.24 -12.33
CA PRO A 7 -4.12 3.26 -12.84
C PRO A 7 -5.33 3.52 -11.92
N SER A 8 -5.90 2.46 -11.35
CA SER A 8 -7.04 2.55 -10.40
C SER A 8 -6.72 3.33 -9.13
N PHE A 9 -5.43 3.42 -8.75
CA PHE A 9 -5.01 4.25 -7.63
C PHE A 9 -5.27 5.73 -7.91
N TRP A 10 -4.97 6.20 -9.13
CA TRP A 10 -5.13 7.60 -9.49
C TRP A 10 -6.59 8.01 -9.55
N GLU A 11 -7.48 7.14 -10.04
CA GLU A 11 -8.93 7.38 -10.03
C GLU A 11 -9.46 7.54 -8.60
N ALA A 12 -9.03 6.67 -7.68
CA ALA A 12 -9.42 6.76 -6.27
C ALA A 12 -8.82 8.01 -5.61
N TYR A 13 -7.54 8.29 -5.88
CA TYR A 13 -6.84 9.46 -5.34
C TYR A 13 -7.49 10.77 -5.78
N GLN A 14 -7.90 10.89 -7.03
CA GLN A 14 -8.55 12.09 -7.55
C GLN A 14 -9.88 12.40 -6.86
N ARG A 15 -10.63 11.37 -6.44
CA ARG A 15 -11.90 11.51 -5.71
C ARG A 15 -11.73 11.93 -4.24
N LEU A 16 -10.51 11.90 -3.70
CA LEU A 16 -10.28 12.27 -2.31
C LEU A 16 -10.41 13.79 -2.07
N PRO A 17 -10.87 14.19 -0.88
CA PRO A 17 -10.77 15.56 -0.38
C PRO A 17 -9.33 16.10 -0.40
N GLU A 18 -9.20 17.42 -0.56
CA GLU A 18 -7.91 18.07 -0.78
C GLU A 18 -6.98 18.03 0.45
N ASP A 19 -7.56 18.02 1.66
CA ASP A 19 -6.84 17.82 2.92
C ASP A 19 -6.18 16.43 3.00
N ILE A 20 -6.86 15.39 2.52
CA ILE A 20 -6.32 14.03 2.47
C ILE A 20 -5.20 13.96 1.43
N LYS A 21 -5.39 14.55 0.24
CA LYS A 21 -4.35 14.63 -0.80
C LYS A 21 -3.09 15.34 -0.30
N ARG A 22 -3.25 16.48 0.39
CA ARG A 22 -2.12 17.22 1.00
C ARG A 22 -1.37 16.38 2.02
N SER A 23 -2.08 15.67 2.87
CA SER A 23 -1.48 14.80 3.90
C SER A 23 -0.72 13.64 3.26
N ALA A 24 -1.31 12.99 2.25
CA ALA A 24 -0.66 11.91 1.51
C ALA A 24 0.61 12.39 0.79
N LYS A 25 0.57 13.56 0.16
CA LYS A 25 1.73 14.15 -0.51
C LYS A 25 2.85 14.48 0.47
N LYS A 26 2.53 15.06 1.63
CA LYS A 26 3.50 15.35 2.69
C LYS A 26 4.21 14.09 3.20
N ALA A 27 3.46 13.01 3.39
CA ALA A 27 4.04 11.72 3.78
C ALA A 27 4.93 11.14 2.67
N PHE A 28 4.52 11.24 1.41
CA PHE A 28 5.32 10.77 0.27
C PHE A 28 6.63 11.57 0.11
N ASP A 29 6.59 12.90 0.23
CA ASP A 29 7.77 13.76 0.16
C ASP A 29 8.75 13.46 1.31
N LEU A 30 8.22 13.23 2.52
CA LEU A 30 9.02 12.81 3.67
C LEU A 30 9.67 11.43 3.43
N TRP A 31 8.92 10.48 2.89
CA TRP A 31 9.44 9.15 2.53
C TRP A 31 10.52 9.21 1.45
N LYS A 32 10.35 10.06 0.43
CA LYS A 32 11.34 10.24 -0.65
C LYS A 32 12.69 10.72 -0.10
N ASN A 33 12.67 11.57 0.92
CA ASN A 33 13.87 12.08 1.58
C ASN A 33 14.43 11.10 2.62
N ASN A 34 13.57 10.52 3.45
CA ASN A 34 13.96 9.56 4.49
C ASN A 34 12.92 8.43 4.60
N PRO A 35 13.16 7.30 3.93
CA PRO A 35 12.25 6.16 3.97
C PRO A 35 12.04 5.56 5.37
N PHE A 36 12.98 5.78 6.28
CA PHE A 36 12.98 5.26 7.66
C PHE A 36 12.63 6.33 8.69
N HIS A 37 12.05 7.46 8.27
CA HIS A 37 11.70 8.53 9.20
C HIS A 37 10.67 8.05 10.25
N PRO A 38 10.91 8.27 11.56
CA PRO A 38 10.04 7.74 12.62
C PRO A 38 8.60 8.26 12.54
N SER A 39 8.37 9.45 11.98
CA SER A 39 7.01 9.99 11.77
C SER A 39 6.19 9.28 10.70
N LEU A 40 6.83 8.53 9.79
CA LEU A 40 6.10 7.75 8.78
C LEU A 40 5.46 6.50 9.40
N ARG A 41 5.99 6.01 10.54
CA ARG A 41 5.48 4.86 11.30
C ARG A 41 5.12 3.66 10.41
N PHE A 42 5.85 3.45 9.31
CA PHE A 42 5.59 2.32 8.43
C PHE A 42 5.86 1.03 9.19
N THR A 43 4.84 0.18 9.26
CA THR A 43 4.95 -1.13 9.87
C THR A 43 5.43 -2.09 8.80
N TRP A 44 6.51 -2.82 9.08
CA TRP A 44 7.01 -3.83 8.17
C TRP A 44 5.96 -4.93 8.03
N ILE A 45 5.31 -4.99 6.87
CA ILE A 45 4.46 -6.12 6.53
C ILE A 45 5.39 -7.25 6.12
N ASN A 46 5.73 -8.12 7.06
CA ASN A 46 6.35 -9.40 6.72
C ASN A 46 5.39 -10.14 5.80
N ARG A 47 5.86 -10.51 4.60
CA ARG A 47 5.07 -11.18 3.58
C ARG A 47 4.81 -12.64 3.98
N VAL A 48 4.01 -12.86 5.03
CA VAL A 48 3.60 -14.20 5.44
C VAL A 48 2.31 -14.55 4.69
N ASN A 49 2.49 -15.29 3.59
CA ASN A 49 1.53 -16.13 2.89
C ASN A 49 0.03 -15.89 3.15
N ARG A 50 -0.59 -15.01 2.35
CA ARG A 50 -2.04 -15.11 2.08
C ARG A 50 -2.28 -16.14 0.97
N VAL A 51 -2.09 -17.42 1.29
CA VAL A 51 -2.73 -18.52 0.56
C VAL A 51 -3.50 -19.35 1.59
N LYS A 52 -4.68 -18.86 1.96
CA LYS A 52 -5.75 -19.67 2.55
C LYS A 52 -7.09 -19.13 2.07
N ARG A 53 -7.41 -19.38 0.81
CA ARG A 53 -8.81 -19.45 0.38
C ARG A 53 -8.94 -20.32 -0.86
N GLY A 54 -9.09 -21.61 -0.59
CA GLY A 54 -9.93 -22.54 -1.36
C GLY A 54 -9.33 -23.11 -2.64
N TYR A 55 -8.44 -24.09 -2.56
CA TYR A 55 -8.28 -25.14 -3.59
C TYR A 55 -7.52 -26.37 -3.03
N PHE A 56 -8.02 -27.07 -2.00
CA PHE A 56 -7.63 -28.47 -1.78
C PHE A 56 -8.74 -29.17 -1.00
N GLU A 57 -9.69 -29.76 -1.72
CA GLU A 57 -10.21 -31.10 -1.45
C GLU A 57 -11.23 -31.43 -2.54
N ASN A 58 -10.71 -32.00 -3.63
CA ASN A 58 -11.48 -32.99 -4.36
C ASN A 58 -11.05 -34.34 -3.76
N PRO A 59 -11.82 -34.96 -2.85
CA PRO A 59 -11.62 -36.36 -2.59
C PRO A 59 -12.14 -37.09 -3.83
N LYS A 60 -11.24 -37.51 -4.72
CA LYS A 60 -11.63 -38.54 -5.70
C LYS A 60 -11.71 -39.88 -4.97
N PRO A 61 -12.72 -40.71 -5.28
CA PRO A 61 -12.84 -42.06 -4.75
C PRO A 61 -11.69 -42.97 -5.22
#